data_AF-A0A7J9D102-F1
#
_entry.id   AF-A0A7J9D102-F1
#
_cell.length_a   1.000
_cell.length_b   1.000
_cell.length_c   1.000
_cell.angle_alpha   90.00
_cell.angle_beta   90.00
_cell.angle_gamma   90.00
#
_symmetry.space_group_name_H-M   'P 1'
#
loop_
_entity.id
_entity.type
_entity.pdbx_description
1 polymer ?
#
loop_
_entity_poly.entity_id
_entity_poly.type
_entity_poly.pdbx_seq_one_letter_code
_entity_poly.pdbx_strand_id
1 'polypeptide(L)'
;MSNAWNQTRQMKRLAVGLMTTPEYIEWWGRRINDNIPGPSQGDSQPIGKHLRVVPSELEIIRQDFERRNLELEKKIEQMEEEKMNLRLDMDVQKLKIEKLRKWNNKAEGDLDSLKTDYGP
;
A
#
# COMPACT_ATOMS: atom_id res chain seq x y z
N MET A 1 -13.88 24.82 -33.28
CA MET A 1 -13.00 24.75 -32.09
C MET A 1 -13.56 23.89 -30.94
N SER A 2 -14.87 23.57 -30.92
CA SER A 2 -15.53 22.90 -29.80
C SER A 2 -15.17 21.41 -29.60
N ASN A 3 -14.74 20.71 -30.65
CA ASN A 3 -14.42 19.26 -30.56
C ASN A 3 -13.12 18.96 -29.82
N ALA A 4 -12.04 19.74 -30.07
CA ALA A 4 -10.76 19.54 -29.39
C ALA A 4 -10.85 19.84 -27.88
N TRP A 5 -11.65 20.85 -27.50
CA TRP A 5 -11.91 21.19 -26.09
C TRP A 5 -12.70 20.09 -25.37
N ASN A 6 -13.74 19.56 -26.01
CA ASN A 6 -14.53 18.46 -25.47
C ASN A 6 -13.72 17.16 -25.36
N GLN A 7 -12.87 16.85 -26.35
CA GLN A 7 -11.97 15.69 -26.31
C GLN A 7 -10.92 15.82 -25.20
N THR A 8 -10.31 17.00 -25.04
CA THR A 8 -9.33 17.26 -23.96
C THR A 8 -9.98 17.13 -22.58
N ARG A 9 -11.21 17.62 -22.42
CA ARG A 9 -11.99 17.48 -21.18
C ARG A 9 -12.36 16.02 -20.90
N GLN A 10 -12.69 15.23 -21.93
CA GLN A 10 -12.98 13.80 -21.82
C GLN A 10 -11.74 12.97 -21.46
N MET A 11 -10.60 13.22 -22.11
CA MET A 11 -9.34 12.53 -21.78
C MET A 11 -8.87 12.86 -20.36
N LYS A 12 -9.01 14.12 -19.91
CA LYS A 12 -8.76 14.48 -18.51
C LYS A 12 -9.67 13.72 -17.53
N ARG A 13 -10.95 13.53 -17.87
CA ARG A 13 -11.88 12.71 -17.06
C ARG A 13 -11.46 11.23 -16.98
N LEU A 14 -11.01 10.65 -18.10
CA LEU A 14 -10.61 9.24 -18.15
C LEU A 14 -9.30 8.97 -17.40
N ALA A 15 -8.32 9.87 -17.47
CA ALA A 15 -7.06 9.74 -16.75
C ALA A 15 -7.22 9.92 -15.23
N VAL A 16 -8.12 10.83 -14.82
CA VAL A 16 -8.42 11.09 -13.41
C VAL A 16 -9.24 9.95 -12.78
N GLY A 17 -10.19 9.36 -13.51
CA GLY A 17 -11.07 8.29 -13.00
C GLY A 17 -10.37 6.99 -12.56
N LEU A 18 -9.11 6.76 -12.96
CA LEU A 18 -8.32 5.60 -12.51
C LEU A 18 -7.57 5.83 -11.19
N MET A 19 -7.38 7.09 -10.75
CA MET A 19 -6.67 7.41 -9.50
C MET A 19 -7.58 7.87 -8.36
N THR A 20 -8.82 8.26 -8.67
CA THR A 20 -9.69 8.95 -7.73
C THR A 20 -10.27 8.05 -6.66
N THR A 21 -9.93 8.39 -5.42
CA THR A 21 -10.54 7.91 -4.19
C THR A 21 -12.02 8.34 -4.09
N PRO A 22 -12.83 7.65 -3.28
CA PRO A 22 -14.22 8.04 -3.02
C PRO A 22 -14.36 9.47 -2.51
N GLU A 23 -13.37 9.97 -1.76
CA GLU A 23 -13.34 11.35 -1.26
C GLU A 23 -13.29 12.40 -2.39
N TYR A 24 -12.54 12.15 -3.48
CA TYR A 24 -12.52 13.04 -4.65
C TYR A 24 -13.86 13.09 -5.37
N ILE A 25 -14.55 11.96 -5.47
CA ILE A 25 -15.87 11.85 -6.12
C ILE A 25 -16.92 12.63 -5.33
N GLU A 26 -16.93 12.51 -4.00
CA GLU A 26 -17.85 13.25 -3.12
C GLU A 26 -17.59 14.76 -3.18
N TRP A 27 -16.31 15.16 -3.17
CA TRP A 27 -15.92 16.56 -3.30
C TRP A 27 -16.34 17.17 -4.65
N TRP A 28 -16.17 16.42 -5.75
CA TRP A 28 -16.58 16.87 -7.08
C TRP A 28 -18.11 17.04 -7.20
N GLY A 29 -18.87 16.13 -6.59
CA GLY A 29 -20.34 16.21 -6.51
C GLY A 29 -20.83 17.48 -5.80
N ARG A 30 -20.15 17.90 -4.73
CA ARG A 30 -20.46 19.15 -4.01
C ARG A 30 -20.16 20.39 -4.88
N ARG A 31 -19.00 20.43 -5.55
CA ARG A 31 -18.60 21.55 -6.42
C ARG A 31 -19.51 21.75 -7.64
N ILE A 32 -20.09 20.70 -8.23
CA ILE A 32 -20.99 20.87 -9.37
C ILE A 32 -22.22 21.69 -9.00
N ASN A 33 -22.66 21.61 -7.73
CA ASN A 33 -23.83 22.33 -7.25
C ASN A 33 -23.55 23.79 -6.86
N ASP A 34 -22.30 24.11 -6.49
CA ASP A 34 -21.90 25.43 -5.99
C ASP A 34 -21.46 26.43 -7.10
N ASN A 35 -21.35 25.99 -8.37
CA ASN A 35 -20.89 26.83 -9.49
C ASN A 35 -22.01 27.51 -10.28
N ILE A 36 -23.26 27.44 -9.84
CA ILE A 36 -24.31 28.35 -10.33
C ILE A 36 -24.51 29.38 -9.22
N PRO A 37 -23.89 30.57 -9.30
CA PRO A 37 -24.34 31.67 -8.48
C PRO A 37 -25.77 31.97 -8.93
N GLY A 38 -26.77 31.50 -8.17
CA GLY A 38 -28.07 32.15 -8.21
C GLY A 38 -27.84 33.62 -7.85
N PRO A 39 -28.44 34.59 -8.56
CA PRO A 39 -28.23 36.00 -8.26
C PRO A 39 -28.67 36.26 -6.82
N SER A 40 -27.71 36.45 -5.91
CA SER A 40 -28.00 36.71 -4.50
C SER A 40 -28.60 38.11 -4.40
N GLN A 41 -29.91 38.17 -4.27
CA GLN A 41 -30.62 39.36 -3.85
C GLN A 41 -30.21 39.66 -2.40
N GLY A 42 -29.56 40.81 -2.24
CA GLY A 42 -29.05 41.48 -1.04
C GLY A 42 -29.21 40.79 0.31
N ASP A 43 -28.08 40.56 0.98
CA ASP A 43 -27.97 40.77 2.43
C ASP A 43 -26.51 41.00 2.85
N SER A 44 -26.30 42.11 3.56
CA SER A 44 -25.02 42.71 3.92
C SER A 44 -24.40 42.08 5.17
N GLN A 45 -24.01 40.81 5.12
CA GLN A 45 -23.16 40.21 6.17
C GLN A 45 -21.68 40.22 5.77
N PRO A 46 -20.74 40.49 6.72
CA PRO A 46 -19.32 40.45 6.41
C PRO A 46 -18.91 39.01 6.08
N ILE A 47 -18.52 38.82 4.82
CA ILE A 47 -18.08 37.57 4.16
C ILE A 47 -17.00 36.77 4.94
N GLY A 48 -16.34 37.38 5.92
CA GLY A 48 -15.22 36.78 6.65
C GLY A 48 -15.54 35.64 7.61
N LYS A 49 -16.80 35.40 8.01
CA LYS A 49 -17.14 34.35 9.01
C LYS A 49 -17.55 32.98 8.42
N HIS A 50 -17.77 32.88 7.12
CA HIS A 50 -18.33 31.67 6.48
C HIS A 50 -17.42 31.01 5.43
N LEU A 51 -16.20 31.51 5.22
CA LEU A 51 -15.24 30.89 4.32
C LEU A 51 -14.60 29.67 5.00
N ARG A 52 -15.36 28.57 5.07
CA ARG A 52 -14.78 27.23 5.22
C ARG A 52 -13.87 27.05 4.00
N VAL A 53 -12.56 27.19 4.19
CA VAL A 53 -11.56 27.07 3.11
C VAL A 53 -11.70 25.68 2.53
N VAL A 54 -12.34 25.58 1.36
CA VAL A 54 -12.49 24.32 0.63
C VAL A 54 -11.11 24.00 0.04
N PRO A 55 -10.51 22.85 0.40
CA PRO A 55 -9.22 22.45 -0.17
C PRO A 55 -9.30 22.38 -1.68
N SER A 56 -8.21 22.75 -2.34
CA SER A 56 -8.12 22.64 -3.80
C SER A 56 -8.03 21.18 -4.23
N GLU A 57 -8.39 20.87 -5.49
CA GLU A 57 -8.24 19.52 -6.06
C GLU A 57 -6.82 18.97 -5.90
N LEU A 58 -5.83 19.84 -6.12
CA LEU A 58 -4.41 19.48 -6.01
C LEU A 58 -4.01 19.16 -4.58
N GLU A 59 -4.59 19.86 -3.60
CA GLU A 59 -4.33 19.63 -2.19
C GLU A 59 -4.91 18.29 -1.72
N ILE A 60 -6.10 17.94 -2.19
CA ILE A 60 -6.72 16.63 -1.93
C ILE A 60 -5.89 15.51 -2.58
N ILE A 61 -5.53 15.66 -3.85
CA ILE A 61 -4.70 14.67 -4.58
C ILE A 61 -3.34 14.49 -3.89
N ARG A 62 -2.72 15.58 -3.42
CA ARG A 62 -1.43 15.52 -2.71
C ARG A 62 -1.56 14.75 -1.40
N GLN A 63 -2.59 15.04 -0.59
CA GLN A 63 -2.83 14.35 0.67
C GLN A 63 -3.08 12.84 0.46
N ASP A 64 -3.86 12.48 -0.56
CA ASP A 64 -4.10 11.06 -0.88
C ASP A 64 -2.84 10.35 -1.36
N PHE A 65 -2.00 11.04 -2.12
CA PHE A 65 -0.70 10.51 -2.55
C PHE A 65 0.23 10.28 -1.35
N GLU A 66 0.36 11.27 -0.46
CA GLU A 66 1.14 11.15 0.78
C GLU A 66 0.63 9.98 1.66
N ARG A 67 -0.70 9.84 1.80
CA ARG A 67 -1.32 8.74 2.56
C ARG A 67 -0.96 7.36 1.97
N ARG A 68 -1.09 7.21 0.64
CA ARG A 68 -0.76 5.96 -0.05
C ARG A 68 0.73 5.63 0.05
N ASN A 69 1.60 6.63 -0.06
CA ASN A 69 3.04 6.41 0.10
C ASN A 69 3.37 5.90 1.52
N LEU A 70 2.78 6.51 2.56
CA LEU A 70 3.01 6.07 3.93
C LEU A 70 2.50 4.63 4.18
N GLU A 71 1.36 4.26 3.59
CA GLU A 71 0.86 2.89 3.65
C GLU A 71 1.82 1.90 2.95
N LEU A 72 2.39 2.29 1.80
CA LEU A 72 3.35 1.47 1.07
C LEU A 72 4.68 1.34 1.82
N GLU A 73 5.20 2.42 2.39
CA GLU A 73 6.41 2.40 3.23
C GLU A 73 6.24 1.44 4.40
N LYS A 74 5.11 1.50 5.09
CA LYS A 74 4.80 0.58 6.20
C LYS A 74 4.73 -0.88 5.74
N LYS A 75 4.15 -1.16 4.56
CA LYS A 75 4.12 -2.52 3.99
C LYS A 75 5.51 -3.01 3.62
N ILE A 76 6.36 -2.14 3.08
CA ILE A 76 7.76 -2.47 2.76
C ILE A 76 8.51 -2.86 4.03
N GLU A 77 8.41 -2.05 5.08
CA GLU A 77 9.04 -2.32 6.37
C GLU A 77 8.61 -3.68 6.95
N GLN A 78 7.30 -3.96 6.95
CA GLN A 78 6.75 -5.26 7.39
C GLN A 78 7.31 -6.44 6.57
N MET A 79 7.36 -6.31 5.24
CA MET A 79 7.91 -7.36 4.39
C MET A 79 9.41 -7.59 4.62
N GLU A 80 10.17 -6.53 4.90
CA GLU A 80 11.60 -6.63 5.22
C GLU A 80 11.83 -7.36 6.55
N GLU A 81 11.00 -7.08 7.56
CA GLU A 81 11.01 -7.79 8.84
C GLU A 81 10.64 -9.26 8.68
N GLU A 82 9.55 -9.58 7.97
CA GLU A 82 9.14 -10.96 7.69
C GLU A 82 10.23 -11.74 6.94
N LYS A 83 10.87 -11.11 5.94
CA LYS A 83 11.98 -11.70 5.20
C LYS A 83 13.18 -12.02 6.09
N MET A 84 13.52 -11.14 7.03
CA MET A 84 14.59 -11.36 8.01
C MET A 84 14.26 -12.54 8.92
N ASN A 85 13.03 -12.61 9.43
CA ASN A 85 12.56 -13.71 10.28
C ASN A 85 12.61 -15.07 9.56
N LEU A 86 12.10 -15.12 8.32
CA LEU A 86 12.16 -16.35 7.51
C LEU A 86 13.59 -16.82 7.26
N ARG A 87 14.52 -15.89 7.05
CA ARG A 87 15.94 -16.22 6.87
C ARG A 87 16.53 -16.86 8.13
N LEU A 88 16.21 -16.33 9.31
CA LEU A 88 16.63 -16.91 10.58
C LEU A 88 16.05 -18.31 10.78
N ASP A 89 14.77 -18.51 10.47
CA ASP A 89 14.12 -19.82 10.55
C ASP A 89 14.77 -20.86 9.63
N MET A 90 15.11 -20.46 8.40
CA MET A 90 15.85 -21.31 7.47
C MET A 90 17.22 -21.72 8.04
N ASP A 91 17.96 -20.79 8.62
CA ASP A 91 19.27 -21.07 9.22
C ASP A 91 19.13 -22.02 10.44
N VAL A 92 18.10 -21.85 11.26
CA VAL A 92 17.78 -22.76 12.37
C VAL A 92 17.43 -24.17 11.86
N GLN A 93 16.60 -24.28 10.83
CA GLN A 93 16.27 -25.58 10.24
C GLN A 93 17.50 -26.26 9.64
N LYS A 94 18.34 -25.49 8.93
CA LYS A 94 19.60 -26.00 8.37
C LYS A 94 20.52 -26.55 9.46
N LEU A 95 20.66 -25.84 10.58
CA LEU A 95 21.45 -26.30 11.73
C LEU A 95 20.87 -27.59 12.35
N LYS A 96 19.55 -27.68 12.48
CA LYS A 96 18.88 -28.90 12.98
C LYS A 96 19.15 -30.10 12.06
N ILE A 97 19.04 -29.92 10.75
CA ILE A 97 19.31 -30.98 9.76
C ILE A 97 20.78 -31.42 9.82
N GLU A 98 21.72 -30.48 9.90
CA GLU A 98 23.14 -30.82 10.00
C GLU A 98 23.44 -31.61 11.28
N LYS A 99 22.85 -31.21 12.41
CA LYS A 99 22.97 -31.94 13.68
C LYS A 99 22.41 -33.35 13.54
N LEU A 100 21.20 -33.52 13.00
CA LEU A 100 20.59 -34.84 12.77
C LEU A 100 21.47 -35.73 11.89
N ARG A 101 22.05 -35.17 10.82
CA ARG A 101 22.96 -35.93 9.93
C ARG A 101 24.20 -36.43 10.67
N LYS A 102 24.78 -35.61 11.56
CA LYS A 102 25.92 -36.02 12.40
C LYS A 102 25.56 -37.16 13.33
N TRP A 103 24.40 -37.09 14.00
CA TRP A 103 23.93 -38.17 14.88
C TRP A 103 23.63 -39.45 14.10
N ASN A 104 23.02 -39.35 12.92
CA ASN A 104 22.70 -40.50 12.08
C ASN A 104 23.97 -41.20 11.61
N ASN A 105 24.95 -40.45 11.07
CA ASN A 105 26.23 -41.02 10.63
C ASN A 105 26.98 -41.70 11.78
N LYS A 106 26.89 -41.16 13.01
CA LYS A 106 27.48 -41.81 14.18
C LYS A 106 26.77 -43.12 14.52
N ALA A 107 25.43 -43.10 14.57
CA ALA A 107 24.64 -44.30 14.87
C ALA A 107 24.84 -45.40 13.83
N GLU A 108 24.95 -45.04 12.54
CA GLU A 108 25.28 -45.97 11.46
C GLU A 108 26.67 -46.59 11.64
N GLY A 109 27.70 -45.78 11.96
CA GLY A 109 29.04 -46.29 12.24
C GLY A 109 29.12 -47.21 13.47
N ASP A 110 28.41 -46.85 14.55
CA ASP A 110 28.29 -47.68 15.75
C ASP A 110 27.59 -49.02 15.44
N LEU A 111 26.56 -49.01 14.59
CA LEU A 111 25.85 -50.21 14.14
C LEU A 111 26.71 -51.10 13.24
N ASP A 112 27.47 -50.53 12.31
CA ASP A 112 28.38 -51.27 11.44
C ASP A 112 29.50 -51.95 12.25
N SER A 113 30.04 -51.26 13.26
CA SER A 113 31.06 -51.81 14.17
C SER A 113 30.53 -52.99 14.99
N LEU A 114 29.31 -52.86 15.55
CA LEU A 114 28.66 -53.97 16.27
C LEU A 114 28.40 -55.18 15.36
N LYS A 115 28.05 -54.94 14.11
CA LYS A 115 27.82 -55.99 13.12
C LYS A 115 29.11 -56.73 12.76
N THR A 116 30.26 -56.06 12.78
CA THR A 116 31.56 -56.73 12.59
C THR A 116 32.01 -57.53 13.82
N ASP A 117 31.63 -57.12 15.03
CA ASP A 117 32.01 -57.81 16.28
C ASP A 117 31.11 -59.02 16.61
N TYR A 118 29.88 -59.07 16.08
CA TYR A 118 28.87 -60.09 16.41
C TYR A 118 28.13 -60.71 15.20
N GLY A 119 28.55 -60.43 13.96
CA GLY A 119 28.05 -61.11 12.77
C GLY A 119 28.51 -62.58 12.70
N PRO A 120 27.80 -63.48 11.97
CA PRO A 120 28.13 -64.90 11.89
C PRO A 120 29.55 -65.18 11.38
#